data_AF-A0A5J4PR15-F1
#
_entry.id   AF-A0A5J4PR15-F1
#
_cell.length_a   1.000
_cell.length_b   1.000
_cell.length_c   1.000
_cell.angle_alpha   90.00
_cell.angle_beta   90.00
_cell.angle_gamma   90.00
#
_symmetry.space_group_name_H-M   'P 1'
#
loop_
_entity.id
_entity.type
_entity.pdbx_description
1 polymer ?
#
loop_
_entity_poly.entity_id
_entity_poly.type
_entity_poly.pdbx_seq_one_letter_code
_entity_poly.pdbx_strand_id
1 'polypeptide(L)'
;MKKLIVTLKQHTPLIHFQHEQEGATLRASEVKPRLDRFIITSLGGGKYDIGKELIKKEHPELLIGKGEHPALDYKMHIKNDEQGEVREYLLASSLSNKDISKLKKINAKVLAKTPYFAQEKENGEIVNGEREWDAIEKKGILFIGDIEITIKTLKEELITEIQRSIQSFFIVNNFGTRQSKGFGCFEVIKTEVEENSIKKTISIDKQIIEKILTESFE
;
A
#
# COMPACT_ATOMS: atom_id res chain seq x y z
N MET A 1 -20.91 15.47 4.48
CA MET A 1 -19.55 14.90 4.65
C MET A 1 -19.21 14.16 3.38
N LYS A 2 -18.23 14.65 2.61
CA LYS A 2 -17.79 13.97 1.40
C LYS A 2 -16.97 12.74 1.77
N LYS A 3 -17.11 11.69 0.97
CA LYS A 3 -16.34 10.46 1.11
C LYS A 3 -15.68 10.14 -0.23
N LEU A 4 -14.38 9.92 -0.20
CA LEU A 4 -13.63 9.39 -1.34
C LEU A 4 -13.43 7.90 -1.12
N ILE A 5 -13.84 7.11 -2.12
CA ILE A 5 -13.61 5.68 -2.21
C ILE A 5 -12.54 5.46 -3.27
N VAL A 6 -11.49 4.74 -2.90
CA VAL A 6 -10.41 4.37 -3.81
C VAL A 6 -10.32 2.85 -3.84
N THR A 7 -10.39 2.26 -5.02
CA THR A 7 -10.24 0.82 -5.19
C THR A 7 -8.83 0.54 -5.67
N LEU A 8 -8.13 -0.32 -4.95
CA LEU A 8 -6.78 -0.77 -5.25
C LEU A 8 -6.76 -2.24 -5.66
N LYS A 9 -5.76 -2.58 -6.48
CA LYS A 9 -5.36 -3.95 -6.74
C LYS A 9 -3.93 -4.18 -6.29
N GLN A 10 -3.67 -5.28 -5.61
CA GLN A 10 -2.32 -5.69 -5.22
C GLN A 10 -1.64 -6.45 -6.37
N HIS A 11 -0.39 -6.09 -6.68
CA HIS A 11 0.39 -6.73 -7.76
C HIS A 11 1.47 -7.68 -7.25
N THR A 12 2.13 -7.32 -6.14
CA THR A 12 3.21 -8.13 -5.57
C THR A 12 2.94 -8.42 -4.09
N PRO A 13 3.42 -9.57 -3.57
CA PRO A 13 3.19 -9.89 -2.17
C PRO A 13 3.72 -8.80 -1.24
N LEU A 14 2.93 -8.48 -0.23
CA LEU A 14 3.32 -7.61 0.87
C LEU A 14 3.90 -8.51 1.96
N ILE A 15 5.11 -8.19 2.41
CA ILE A 15 5.80 -9.00 3.41
C ILE A 15 5.49 -8.43 4.78
N HIS A 16 4.82 -9.23 5.61
CA HIS A 16 4.34 -8.78 6.91
C HIS A 16 4.65 -9.77 8.04
N PHE A 17 4.80 -9.24 9.25
CA PHE A 17 5.13 -10.00 10.47
C PHE A 17 3.90 -10.50 11.26
N GLN A 18 2.68 -10.15 10.82
CA GLN A 18 1.43 -10.47 11.50
C GLN A 18 0.42 -11.01 10.47
N HIS A 19 0.71 -12.16 9.87
CA HIS A 19 -0.15 -12.78 8.86
C HIS A 19 -1.48 -13.31 9.45
N GLU A 20 -1.54 -13.56 10.75
CA GLU A 20 -2.71 -14.14 11.43
C GLU A 20 -3.78 -13.11 11.85
N GLN A 21 -3.51 -11.81 11.78
CA GLN A 21 -4.50 -10.80 12.14
C GLN A 21 -5.46 -10.52 10.98
N GLU A 22 -6.75 -10.43 11.29
CA GLU A 22 -7.79 -9.93 10.38
C GLU A 22 -7.35 -8.55 9.85
N GLY A 23 -7.01 -8.47 8.56
CA GLY A 23 -6.39 -7.27 7.96
C GLY A 23 -4.86 -7.32 7.80
N ALA A 24 -4.24 -8.50 7.68
CA ALA A 24 -2.85 -8.71 7.26
C ALA A 24 -2.54 -8.28 5.80
N THR A 25 -3.12 -7.17 5.36
CA THR A 25 -2.92 -6.53 4.06
C THR A 25 -2.44 -5.10 4.26
N LEU A 26 -2.76 -4.19 3.34
CA LEU A 26 -2.32 -2.79 3.37
C LEU A 26 -2.88 -2.06 4.61
N ARG A 27 -2.00 -1.45 5.42
CA ARG A 27 -2.38 -0.81 6.69
C ARG A 27 -2.57 0.70 6.56
N ALA A 28 -3.68 1.22 7.07
CA ALA A 28 -3.94 2.66 7.12
C ALA A 28 -2.86 3.43 7.90
N SER A 29 -2.29 2.82 8.95
CA SER A 29 -1.20 3.41 9.74
C SER A 29 0.11 3.57 8.97
N GLU A 30 0.31 2.83 7.87
CA GLU A 30 1.44 3.01 6.98
C GLU A 30 1.10 3.95 5.81
N VAL A 31 -0.09 3.79 5.22
CA VAL A 31 -0.53 4.58 4.06
C VAL A 31 -0.76 6.04 4.43
N LYS A 32 -1.53 6.33 5.50
CA LYS A 32 -1.93 7.70 5.83
C LYS A 32 -0.73 8.63 6.06
N PRO A 33 0.25 8.31 6.91
CA PRO A 33 1.36 9.24 7.15
C PRO A 33 2.23 9.47 5.90
N ARG A 34 2.35 8.45 5.03
CA ARG A 34 3.10 8.58 3.77
C ARG A 34 2.34 9.42 2.75
N LEU A 35 1.01 9.26 2.67
CA LEU A 35 0.16 10.08 1.80
C LEU A 35 0.16 11.55 2.26
N ASP A 36 0.06 11.81 3.56
CA ASP A 36 0.17 13.16 4.13
C ASP A 36 1.50 13.81 3.72
N ARG A 37 2.61 13.08 3.90
CA ARG A 37 3.93 13.54 3.48
C ARG A 37 4.00 13.79 1.97
N PHE A 38 3.43 12.92 1.15
CA PHE A 38 3.44 13.03 -0.31
C PHE A 38 2.74 14.31 -0.76
N ILE A 39 1.51 14.54 -0.30
CA ILE A 39 0.72 15.74 -0.62
C ILE A 39 1.45 17.01 -0.18
N ILE A 40 1.94 17.05 1.06
CA ILE A 40 2.69 18.21 1.58
C ILE A 40 3.95 18.46 0.74
N THR A 41 4.66 17.41 0.34
CA THR A 41 5.86 17.54 -0.50
C THR A 41 5.52 18.06 -1.90
N SER A 42 4.42 17.61 -2.49
CA SER A 42 3.92 18.09 -3.79
C SER A 42 3.55 19.57 -3.73
N LEU A 43 2.86 20.03 -2.68
CA LEU A 43 2.55 21.45 -2.46
C LEU A 43 3.81 22.32 -2.38
N GLY A 44 4.89 21.78 -1.80
CA GLY A 44 6.19 22.45 -1.72
C GLY A 44 7.07 22.34 -2.97
N GLY A 45 6.53 21.93 -4.12
CA GLY A 45 7.30 21.74 -5.35
C GLY A 45 8.39 20.67 -5.23
N GLY A 46 8.10 19.58 -4.51
CA GLY A 46 9.05 18.50 -4.27
C GLY A 46 9.87 18.65 -2.97
N LYS A 47 9.71 19.75 -2.24
CA LYS A 47 10.42 20.00 -0.97
C LYS A 47 9.46 20.02 0.21
N TYR A 48 9.56 19.00 1.06
CA TYR A 48 8.68 18.83 2.22
C TYR A 48 8.67 20.04 3.17
N ASP A 49 9.84 20.61 3.49
CA ASP A 49 9.91 21.74 4.43
C ASP A 49 9.24 22.99 3.88
N ILE A 50 9.34 23.26 2.58
CA ILE A 50 8.63 24.36 1.93
C ILE A 50 7.12 24.12 1.99
N GLY A 51 6.68 22.91 1.62
CA GLY A 51 5.27 22.55 1.65
C GLY A 51 4.68 22.61 3.05
N LYS A 52 5.45 22.22 4.06
CA LYS A 52 5.08 22.32 5.49
C LYS A 52 4.85 23.76 5.93
N GLU A 53 5.69 24.70 5.50
CA GLU A 53 5.51 26.12 5.84
C GLU A 53 4.36 26.76 5.05
N LEU A 54 4.19 26.40 3.78
CA LEU A 54 3.07 26.87 2.95
C LEU A 54 1.73 26.43 3.52
N ILE A 55 1.55 25.13 3.82
CA ILE A 55 0.27 24.63 4.34
C ILE A 55 -0.08 25.23 5.70
N LYS A 56 0.92 25.52 6.55
CA LYS A 56 0.70 26.22 7.83
C LYS A 56 0.27 27.67 7.67
N LYS A 57 0.80 28.35 6.65
CA LYS A 57 0.55 29.78 6.41
C LYS A 57 -0.76 30.01 5.66
N GLU A 58 -1.02 29.19 4.66
CA GLU A 58 -2.10 29.42 3.69
C GLU A 58 -3.34 28.57 3.99
N HIS A 59 -3.16 27.37 4.55
CA HIS A 59 -4.25 26.40 4.78
C HIS A 59 -4.19 25.67 6.14
N PRO A 60 -4.04 26.39 7.27
CA PRO A 60 -3.94 25.77 8.60
C PRO A 60 -5.17 24.94 8.97
N GLU A 61 -6.34 25.24 8.40
CA GLU A 61 -7.61 24.54 8.59
C GLU A 61 -7.65 23.12 8.03
N LEU A 62 -6.68 22.73 7.19
CA LEU A 62 -6.54 21.38 6.66
C LEU A 62 -5.71 20.46 7.57
N LEU A 63 -5.04 21.03 8.59
CA LEU A 63 -4.19 20.29 9.52
C LEU A 63 -4.92 19.94 10.82
N ILE A 64 -4.52 18.81 11.41
CA ILE A 64 -4.91 18.41 12.76
C ILE A 64 -3.96 19.08 13.77
N GLY A 65 -4.52 19.79 14.75
CA GLY A 65 -3.76 20.34 15.87
C GLY A 65 -2.90 21.55 15.55
N LYS A 66 -1.90 21.83 16.38
CA LYS A 66 -1.11 23.08 16.37
C LYS A 66 0.17 23.06 15.49
N GLY A 67 0.33 22.06 14.63
CA GLY A 67 1.33 22.10 13.54
C GLY A 67 2.78 21.70 13.87
N GLU A 68 3.05 21.06 15.02
CA GLU A 68 4.39 20.47 15.28
C GLU A 68 4.67 19.30 14.33
N HIS A 69 3.69 18.39 14.21
CA HIS A 69 3.63 17.32 13.22
C HIS A 69 2.42 17.55 12.29
N PRO A 70 2.61 18.16 11.11
CA PRO A 70 1.50 18.43 10.21
C PRO A 70 0.90 17.11 9.72
N ALA A 71 -0.31 16.81 10.20
CA ALA A 71 -1.13 15.69 9.76
C ALA A 71 -2.41 16.25 9.17
N LEU A 72 -2.83 15.74 8.01
CA LEU A 72 -4.03 16.24 7.33
C LEU A 72 -5.29 15.71 8.02
N ASP A 73 -6.31 16.57 8.14
CA ASP A 73 -7.58 16.31 8.85
C ASP A 73 -8.55 15.45 8.03
N TYR A 74 -8.18 14.19 7.85
CA TYR A 74 -9.04 13.15 7.29
C TYR A 74 -8.87 11.82 8.03
N LYS A 75 -9.92 11.00 7.98
CA LYS A 75 -9.91 9.62 8.46
C LYS A 75 -9.77 8.67 7.28
N MET A 76 -8.92 7.66 7.43
CA MET A 76 -8.70 6.60 6.45
C MET A 76 -9.11 5.25 7.05
N HIS A 77 -9.87 4.48 6.31
CA HIS A 77 -10.19 3.09 6.61
C HIS A 77 -9.86 2.25 5.37
N ILE A 78 -9.24 1.09 5.57
CA ILE A 78 -8.90 0.16 4.49
C ILE A 78 -9.62 -1.15 4.78
N LYS A 79 -10.36 -1.64 3.79
CA LYS A 79 -11.09 -2.92 3.85
C LYS A 79 -10.75 -3.73 2.60
N ASN A 80 -10.62 -5.04 2.77
CA ASN A 80 -10.53 -5.99 1.67
C ASN A 80 -11.94 -6.44 1.27
N ASP A 81 -12.13 -6.73 -0.02
CA ASP A 81 -13.34 -7.40 -0.48
C ASP A 81 -13.58 -8.74 0.24
N GLU A 82 -14.83 -9.01 0.60
CA GLU A 82 -15.25 -10.22 1.31
C GLU A 82 -15.14 -11.46 0.43
N GLN A 83 -15.24 -11.30 -0.89
CA GLN A 83 -15.07 -12.42 -1.84
C GLN A 83 -13.61 -12.68 -2.21
N GLY A 84 -12.67 -11.88 -1.72
CA GLY A 84 -11.26 -12.00 -2.08
C GLY A 84 -10.54 -13.18 -1.41
N GLU A 85 -9.48 -13.66 -2.06
CA GLU A 85 -8.64 -14.77 -1.56
C GLU A 85 -7.31 -14.22 -1.02
N VAL A 86 -6.94 -14.60 0.20
CA VAL A 86 -5.58 -14.37 0.72
C VAL A 86 -4.68 -15.53 0.30
N ARG A 87 -3.60 -15.22 -0.42
CA ARG A 87 -2.55 -16.19 -0.78
C ARG A 87 -1.28 -15.88 -0.02
N GLU A 88 -0.80 -16.87 0.71
CA GLU A 88 0.47 -16.81 1.42
C GLU A 88 1.58 -17.47 0.61
N TYR A 89 2.76 -16.89 0.61
CA TYR A 89 3.92 -17.39 -0.13
C TYR A 89 5.15 -17.48 0.77
N LEU A 90 5.83 -18.61 0.69
CA LEU A 90 7.20 -18.76 1.17
C LEU A 90 8.11 -17.99 0.22
N LEU A 91 8.84 -17.01 0.75
CA LEU A 91 9.77 -16.20 -0.04
C LEU A 91 11.16 -16.81 0.06
N ALA A 92 11.70 -17.25 -1.07
CA ALA A 92 13.05 -17.79 -1.12
C ALA A 92 13.86 -17.18 -2.26
N SER A 93 15.12 -16.90 -1.99
CA SER A 93 16.09 -16.42 -2.97
C SER A 93 16.55 -17.53 -3.91
N SER A 94 16.73 -18.74 -3.41
CA SER A 94 17.07 -19.89 -4.23
C SER A 94 16.51 -21.16 -3.63
N LEU A 95 15.83 -21.97 -4.45
CA LEU A 95 15.36 -23.30 -4.07
C LEU A 95 15.59 -24.26 -5.24
N SER A 96 15.99 -25.49 -4.92
CA SER A 96 16.09 -26.54 -5.93
C SER A 96 14.70 -27.04 -6.33
N ASN A 97 14.59 -27.66 -7.51
CA ASN A 97 13.33 -28.29 -7.94
C ASN A 97 12.86 -29.38 -6.97
N LYS A 98 13.80 -30.05 -6.29
CA LYS A 98 13.51 -31.06 -5.27
C LYS A 98 12.84 -30.43 -4.05
N ASP A 99 13.32 -29.28 -3.60
CA ASP A 99 12.79 -28.58 -2.43
C ASP A 99 11.41 -27.98 -2.71
N ILE A 100 11.24 -27.37 -3.89
CA ILE A 100 9.92 -26.90 -4.36
C ILE A 100 8.91 -28.05 -4.38
N SER A 101 9.33 -29.25 -4.81
CA SER A 101 8.47 -30.43 -4.84
C SER A 101 8.08 -30.92 -3.45
N LYS A 102 8.97 -30.81 -2.46
CA LYS A 102 8.64 -31.10 -1.06
C LYS A 102 7.65 -30.08 -0.48
N LEU A 103 7.87 -28.79 -0.72
CA LEU A 103 7.00 -27.71 -0.23
C LEU A 103 5.59 -27.82 -0.82
N LYS A 104 5.46 -28.20 -2.10
CA LYS A 104 4.15 -28.47 -2.72
C LYS A 104 3.38 -29.62 -2.05
N LYS A 105 4.06 -30.66 -1.55
CA LYS A 105 3.41 -31.79 -0.86
C LYS A 105 2.78 -31.39 0.47
N ILE A 106 3.32 -30.36 1.13
CA ILE A 106 2.77 -29.79 2.36
C ILE A 106 1.88 -28.56 2.10
N ASN A 107 1.43 -28.37 0.85
CA ASN A 107 0.58 -27.25 0.41
C ASN A 107 1.18 -25.84 0.62
N ALA A 108 2.49 -25.73 0.83
CA ALA A 108 3.17 -24.44 0.92
C ALA A 108 3.38 -23.86 -0.49
N LYS A 109 2.77 -22.70 -0.77
CA LYS A 109 3.01 -21.95 -2.01
C LYS A 109 4.36 -21.23 -1.88
N VAL A 110 5.14 -21.24 -2.96
CA VAL A 110 6.51 -20.72 -2.96
C VAL A 110 6.65 -19.65 -4.03
N LEU A 111 7.23 -18.51 -3.65
CA LEU A 111 7.77 -17.54 -4.58
C LEU A 111 9.30 -17.66 -4.55
N ALA A 112 9.84 -18.38 -5.52
CA ALA A 112 11.27 -18.63 -5.66
C ALA A 112 11.97 -17.50 -6.43
N LYS A 113 13.30 -17.44 -6.34
CA LYS A 113 14.14 -16.44 -7.03
C LYS A 113 13.79 -15.00 -6.64
N THR A 114 13.31 -14.82 -5.42
CA THR A 114 12.98 -13.50 -4.90
C THR A 114 14.23 -12.82 -4.34
N PRO A 115 14.30 -11.48 -4.33
CA PRO A 115 15.41 -10.77 -3.67
C PRO A 115 15.31 -10.80 -2.12
N TYR A 116 14.52 -11.72 -1.56
CA TYR A 116 14.29 -11.86 -0.13
C TYR A 116 15.20 -12.94 0.45
N PHE A 117 16.10 -12.54 1.36
CA PHE A 117 17.13 -13.42 1.95
C PHE A 117 17.05 -13.52 3.49
N ALA A 118 16.11 -12.82 4.12
CA ALA A 118 16.09 -12.68 5.57
C ALA A 118 15.52 -13.90 6.32
N GLN A 119 15.09 -14.94 5.60
CA GLN A 119 14.46 -16.15 6.16
C GLN A 119 15.00 -17.46 5.53
N GLU A 120 16.21 -17.43 4.95
CA GLU A 120 16.74 -18.64 4.27
C GLU A 120 16.97 -19.81 5.22
N LYS A 121 17.27 -19.53 6.50
CA LYS A 121 17.42 -20.57 7.52
C LYS A 121 16.08 -21.27 7.78
N GLU A 122 15.03 -20.49 8.04
CA GLU A 122 13.67 -20.99 8.27
C GLU A 122 13.13 -21.73 7.05
N ASN A 123 13.42 -21.24 5.84
CA ASN A 123 13.09 -21.94 4.60
C ASN A 123 13.72 -23.34 4.55
N GLY A 124 14.99 -23.46 4.94
CA GLY A 124 15.70 -24.74 5.03
C GLY A 124 15.08 -25.68 6.06
N GLU A 125 14.74 -25.17 7.24
CA GLU A 125 14.08 -25.94 8.31
C GLU A 125 12.73 -26.50 7.84
N ILE A 126 11.92 -25.72 7.11
CA ILE A 126 10.65 -26.21 6.55
C ILE A 126 10.89 -27.28 5.48
N VAL A 127 11.86 -27.06 4.58
CA VAL A 127 12.21 -28.02 3.51
C VAL A 127 12.70 -29.36 4.08
N ASN A 128 13.32 -29.33 5.26
CA ASN A 128 13.78 -30.52 5.98
C ASN A 128 12.70 -31.14 6.88
N GLY A 129 11.56 -30.47 7.08
CA GLY A 129 10.50 -30.91 7.98
C GLY A 129 10.80 -30.66 9.47
N GLU A 130 11.78 -29.80 9.78
CA GLU A 130 12.16 -29.39 11.14
C GLU A 130 11.26 -28.28 11.68
N ARG A 131 10.55 -27.56 10.80
CA ARG A 131 9.61 -26.49 11.12
C ARG A 131 8.35 -26.61 10.27
N GLU A 132 7.19 -26.36 10.88
CA GLU A 132 5.92 -26.32 10.16
C GLU A 132 5.77 -25.02 9.35
N TRP A 133 5.14 -25.13 8.17
CA TRP A 133 4.87 -24.00 7.28
C TRP A 133 4.07 -22.88 7.97
N ASP A 134 3.10 -23.26 8.80
CA ASP A 134 2.21 -22.29 9.46
C ASP A 134 2.89 -21.55 10.61
N ALA A 135 4.01 -22.07 11.13
CA ALA A 135 4.75 -21.49 12.23
C ALA A 135 5.74 -20.38 11.82
N ILE A 136 5.78 -19.97 10.53
CA ILE A 136 6.70 -18.91 10.10
C ILE A 136 6.12 -17.52 10.30
N GLU A 137 6.91 -16.66 10.95
CA GLU A 137 6.49 -15.31 11.32
C GLU A 137 6.30 -14.35 10.13
N LYS A 138 6.97 -14.61 9.00
CA LYS A 138 6.86 -13.74 7.82
C LYS A 138 6.57 -14.58 6.60
N LYS A 139 5.45 -14.22 5.97
CA LYS A 139 4.95 -14.77 4.73
C LYS A 139 4.78 -13.62 3.74
N GLY A 140 4.94 -13.90 2.45
CA GLY A 140 4.50 -12.99 1.41
C GLY A 140 2.99 -13.08 1.28
N ILE A 141 2.27 -12.03 1.62
CA ILE A 141 0.80 -11.99 1.56
C ILE A 141 0.37 -11.31 0.27
N LEU A 142 -0.37 -12.02 -0.57
CA LEU A 142 -0.99 -11.49 -1.78
C LEU A 142 -2.50 -11.66 -1.70
N PHE A 143 -3.21 -10.55 -1.61
CA PHE A 143 -4.66 -10.54 -1.66
C PHE A 143 -5.13 -10.47 -3.12
N ILE A 144 -5.96 -11.45 -3.50
CA ILE A 144 -6.58 -11.53 -4.82
C ILE A 144 -8.03 -11.06 -4.68
N GLY A 145 -8.23 -9.79 -4.96
CA GLY A 145 -9.52 -9.10 -4.87
C GLY A 145 -9.31 -7.59 -4.86
N ASP A 146 -10.40 -6.85 -4.71
CA ASP A 146 -10.37 -5.41 -4.59
C ASP A 146 -10.10 -4.98 -3.15
N ILE A 147 -9.23 -4.00 -2.96
CA ILE A 147 -8.97 -3.37 -1.67
C ILE A 147 -9.57 -1.97 -1.71
N GLU A 148 -10.49 -1.68 -0.80
CA GLU A 148 -11.15 -0.39 -0.71
C GLU A 148 -10.51 0.50 0.36
N ILE A 149 -10.07 1.68 -0.04
CA ILE A 149 -9.72 2.77 0.87
C ILE A 149 -10.89 3.75 0.92
N THR A 150 -11.46 3.91 2.12
CA THR A 150 -12.45 4.95 2.43
C THR A 150 -11.75 6.11 3.14
N ILE A 151 -11.82 7.29 2.54
CA ILE A 151 -11.35 8.56 3.10
C ILE A 151 -12.53 9.47 3.42
N LYS A 152 -12.58 9.98 4.65
CA LYS A 152 -13.65 10.87 5.14
C LYS A 152 -13.06 12.14 5.75
N THR A 153 -13.57 13.28 5.35
CA THR A 153 -13.24 14.59 5.93
C THR A 153 -14.41 15.56 5.78
N LEU A 154 -14.41 16.60 6.60
CA LEU A 154 -15.31 17.75 6.46
C LEU A 154 -14.76 18.79 5.46
N LYS A 155 -13.49 18.67 5.05
CA LYS A 155 -12.79 19.61 4.18
C LYS A 155 -12.84 19.13 2.73
N GLU A 156 -13.62 19.80 1.88
CA GLU A 156 -13.82 19.36 0.49
C GLU A 156 -12.56 19.48 -0.37
N GLU A 157 -11.77 20.51 -0.12
CA GLU A 157 -10.49 20.76 -0.78
C GLU A 157 -9.52 19.59 -0.55
N LEU A 158 -9.54 19.00 0.64
CA LEU A 158 -8.70 17.87 1.00
C LEU A 158 -9.09 16.59 0.26
N ILE A 159 -10.39 16.35 0.02
CA ILE A 159 -10.83 15.25 -0.86
C ILE A 159 -10.28 15.45 -2.27
N THR A 160 -10.38 16.67 -2.79
CA THR A 160 -9.92 17.01 -4.14
C THR A 160 -8.42 16.79 -4.28
N GLU A 161 -7.64 17.25 -3.29
CA GLU A 161 -6.19 17.10 -3.31
C GLU A 161 -5.76 15.64 -3.16
N ILE A 162 -6.34 14.90 -2.22
CA ILE A 162 -6.05 13.47 -2.10
C ILE A 162 -6.42 12.74 -3.39
N GLN A 163 -7.57 13.04 -3.98
CA GLN A 163 -7.98 12.40 -5.22
C GLN A 163 -7.00 12.65 -6.38
N ARG A 164 -6.46 13.87 -6.50
CA ARG A 164 -5.44 14.20 -7.51
C ARG A 164 -4.12 13.47 -7.27
N SER A 165 -3.73 13.30 -6.01
CA SER A 165 -2.42 12.75 -5.65
C SER A 165 -2.41 11.23 -5.47
N ILE A 166 -3.55 10.58 -5.17
CA ILE A 166 -3.58 9.20 -4.66
C ILE A 166 -2.98 8.19 -5.65
N GLN A 167 -3.20 8.39 -6.94
CA GLN A 167 -2.69 7.50 -7.96
C GLN A 167 -1.17 7.59 -8.07
N SER A 168 -0.65 8.81 -8.22
CA SER A 168 0.78 9.12 -8.23
C SER A 168 1.47 8.58 -6.99
N PHE A 169 0.83 8.75 -5.84
CA PHE A 169 1.30 8.23 -4.57
C PHE A 169 1.50 6.72 -4.61
N PHE A 170 0.51 5.93 -5.06
CA PHE A 170 0.64 4.48 -5.14
C PHE A 170 1.60 4.00 -6.21
N ILE A 171 1.77 4.74 -7.31
CA ILE A 171 2.76 4.41 -8.36
C ILE A 171 4.19 4.44 -7.82
N VAL A 172 4.52 5.45 -7.00
CA VAL A 172 5.89 5.66 -6.50
C VAL A 172 6.15 5.07 -5.12
N ASN A 173 5.15 4.45 -4.49
CA ASN A 173 5.28 3.86 -3.16
C ASN A 173 4.96 2.37 -3.13
N ASN A 174 5.84 1.64 -2.44
CA ASN A 174 5.67 0.25 -2.06
C ASN A 174 5.52 0.15 -0.54
N PHE A 175 4.87 -0.92 -0.06
CA PHE A 175 4.49 -1.08 1.35
C PHE A 175 5.00 -2.38 1.97
N GLY A 176 5.06 -2.42 3.30
CA GLY A 176 5.60 -3.55 4.04
C GLY A 176 7.13 -3.67 3.94
N THR A 177 7.67 -4.82 4.32
CA THR A 177 9.14 -4.99 4.35
C THR A 177 9.73 -5.18 2.95
N ARG A 178 11.01 -4.78 2.79
CA ARG A 178 11.75 -4.91 1.52
C ARG A 178 11.05 -4.22 0.33
N GLN A 179 10.33 -3.13 0.60
CA GLN A 179 9.65 -2.28 -0.39
C GLN A 179 10.56 -1.81 -1.56
N SER A 180 11.87 -1.66 -1.32
CA SER A 180 12.87 -1.31 -2.34
C SER A 180 13.25 -2.45 -3.29
N LYS A 181 12.66 -3.63 -3.10
CA LYS A 181 12.94 -4.85 -3.88
C LYS A 181 11.71 -5.37 -4.63
N GLY A 182 10.74 -4.48 -4.88
CA GLY A 182 9.55 -4.78 -5.69
C GLY A 182 8.42 -5.50 -4.96
N PHE A 183 8.46 -5.56 -3.63
CA PHE A 183 7.37 -6.11 -2.80
C PHE A 183 6.37 -5.04 -2.39
N GLY A 184 5.11 -5.44 -2.18
CA GLY A 184 4.03 -4.57 -1.71
C GLY A 184 3.63 -3.47 -2.69
N CYS A 185 3.57 -3.78 -3.99
CA CYS A 185 3.10 -2.88 -5.04
C CYS A 185 1.57 -2.91 -5.15
N PHE A 186 0.96 -1.73 -5.30
CA PHE A 186 -0.49 -1.58 -5.49
C PHE A 186 -0.78 -0.61 -6.63
N GLU A 187 -1.91 -0.80 -7.30
CA GLU A 187 -2.41 0.08 -8.36
C GLU A 187 -3.77 0.63 -7.97
N VAL A 188 -4.00 1.92 -8.22
CA VAL A 188 -5.33 2.53 -8.14
C VAL A 188 -6.12 2.17 -9.40
N ILE A 189 -7.21 1.43 -9.23
CA ILE A 189 -8.09 0.99 -10.32
C ILE A 189 -9.18 2.03 -10.59
N LYS A 190 -9.77 2.59 -9.53
CA LYS A 190 -10.82 3.62 -9.65
C LYS A 190 -10.88 4.51 -8.42
N THR A 191 -11.42 5.71 -8.63
CA THR A 191 -11.80 6.64 -7.56
C THR A 191 -13.26 7.05 -7.72
N GLU A 192 -14.00 7.09 -6.62
CA GLU A 192 -15.41 7.48 -6.58
C GLU A 192 -15.62 8.48 -5.44
N VAL A 193 -16.29 9.58 -5.73
CA VAL A 193 -16.71 10.54 -4.69
C VAL A 193 -18.19 10.31 -4.40
N GLU A 194 -18.49 10.05 -3.14
CA GLU A 194 -19.85 9.97 -2.59
C GLU A 194 -20.23 11.31 -1.97
N GLU A 195 -21.25 11.96 -2.53
CA GLU A 195 -21.88 13.17 -2.01
C GLU A 195 -23.40 13.06 -2.14
N ASN A 196 -24.14 13.19 -1.03
CA ASN A 196 -25.61 13.18 -1.01
C ASN A 196 -26.27 12.02 -1.78
N SER A 197 -25.73 10.81 -1.66
CA SER A 197 -26.18 9.57 -2.35
C SER A 197 -25.86 9.49 -3.85
N ILE A 198 -25.14 10.46 -4.40
CA ILE A 198 -24.64 10.43 -5.78
C ILE A 198 -23.19 9.90 -5.75
N LYS A 199 -22.94 8.84 -6.51
CA LYS A 199 -21.59 8.33 -6.79
C LYS A 199 -21.11 8.89 -8.11
N LYS A 200 -20.02 9.66 -8.09
CA LYS A 200 -19.34 10.09 -9.30
C LYS A 200 -18.03 9.32 -9.45
N THR A 201 -17.99 8.40 -10.41
CA THR A 201 -16.74 7.77 -10.83
C THR A 201 -15.93 8.77 -11.63
N ILE A 202 -14.67 8.96 -11.25
CA ILE A 202 -13.76 9.85 -11.97
C ILE A 202 -12.65 8.97 -12.55
N SER A 203 -12.53 9.02 -13.89
CA SER A 203 -11.49 8.31 -14.61
C SER A 203 -10.13 8.86 -14.22
N ILE A 204 -9.20 7.95 -14.02
CA ILE A 204 -7.76 8.18 -13.89
C ILE A 204 -7.27 9.19 -14.94
N ASP A 205 -6.55 10.22 -14.47
CA ASP A 205 -5.96 11.23 -15.35
C ASP A 205 -4.64 10.70 -15.94
N LYS A 206 -4.75 10.11 -17.13
CA LYS A 206 -3.60 9.52 -17.84
C LYS A 206 -2.47 10.53 -18.12
N GLN A 207 -2.79 11.82 -18.25
CA GLN A 207 -1.78 12.85 -18.54
C GLN A 207 -0.85 13.08 -17.35
N ILE A 208 -1.37 12.96 -16.11
CA ILE A 208 -0.57 13.08 -14.88
C ILE A 208 0.40 11.88 -14.76
N ILE A 209 -0.04 10.68 -15.12
CA ILE A 209 0.81 9.48 -15.11
C ILE A 209 1.97 9.64 -16.10
N GLU A 210 1.67 10.08 -17.34
CA GLU A 210 2.69 10.29 -18.36
C GLU A 210 3.74 11.30 -17.92
N LYS A 211 3.32 12.41 -17.29
CA LYS A 211 4.23 13.44 -16.77
C LYS A 211 5.14 12.92 -15.66
N ILE A 212 4.60 12.14 -14.72
CA ILE A 212 5.39 11.54 -13.63
C ILE A 212 6.41 10.54 -14.18
N LEU A 213 6.02 9.73 -15.16
CA LEU A 213 6.94 8.80 -15.79
C LEU A 213 8.06 9.56 -16.53
N THR A 214 7.78 10.65 -17.22
CA THR A 214 8.84 11.40 -17.91
C THR A 214 9.77 12.16 -16.96
N GLU A 215 9.25 12.74 -15.87
CA GLU A 215 10.06 13.54 -14.92
C GLU A 215 10.84 12.66 -13.90
N SER A 216 10.44 11.41 -13.69
CA SER A 216 11.12 10.50 -12.73
C SER A 216 12.32 9.75 -13.31
N PHE A 217 12.56 9.86 -14.64
CA PHE A 217 13.64 9.18 -15.35
C PHE A 217 14.69 10.14 -15.96
N GLU A 218 14.66 11.43 -15.61
CA GLU A 218 15.76 12.39 -15.84
C GLU A 218 16.59 12.59 -14.56
#